data_AF-A0A9X2LLD7-F1
#
_entry.id   AF-A0A9X2LLD7-F1
#
_cell.length_a   1.000
_cell.length_b   1.000
_cell.length_c   1.000
_cell.angle_alpha   90.00
_cell.angle_beta   90.00
_cell.angle_gamma   90.00
#
_symmetry.space_group_name_H-M   'P 1'
#
loop_
_entity.id
_entity.type
_entity.pdbx_description
1 polymer ?
#
loop_
_entity_poly.entity_id
_entity_poly.type
_entity_poly.pdbx_seq_one_letter_code
_entity_poly.pdbx_strand_id
1 'polypeptide(L)'
;MGPVSRRKFDAAVVDWLKTRLRLSGRCSGVLLTPRSGWVLLERAAAAVRAACPLLAEVHRGRTIAADGTTTDAVRELLRTAPLLSDHTLLLARADRLTGAVRLHSHVLFPAGARLARGETATTDITVYGGVGAPAPLLLPVLAGRPAADGSGATPLAVHQVTVGAGERARLTFALHGPGEVELVAHKDSSPDTPGMPADMQGTPDTPGSPGTTGAPRTPEEHTAIDIPTLRLPRRIVRPARLELLFTVELSGGDEAETEERLEFVRDLVSALARHDGSEALLRTGAVGHYDHVIRESAYASPRVLLQSPVPVGPPSATLAALGGWRPARRAQDTASSLEDALKAVAGLATTTGGYAEHVRRVVLIVARRPPGLPEQRGIVPGCPLGVDWQAELGRLRSTGVRVMTRADPVTGPPPSDQPGAAAHHYAEAAWAALAADGAFRPGADAAAAVAKELTPVWRVEGPDCRLAFAAPLL
;
A
#
# COMPACT_ATOMS: atom_id res chain seq x y z
N MET A 1 -7.53 80.26 -19.55
CA MET A 1 -7.16 78.87 -19.91
C MET A 1 -8.45 78.13 -20.24
N GLY A 2 -8.58 77.58 -21.45
CA GLY A 2 -9.75 76.77 -21.81
C GLY A 2 -9.76 75.43 -21.05
N PRO A 3 -10.93 74.80 -20.85
CA PRO A 3 -11.03 73.52 -20.16
C PRO A 3 -10.19 72.45 -20.88
N VAL A 4 -9.30 71.78 -20.15
CA VAL A 4 -8.50 70.67 -20.68
C VAL A 4 -9.45 69.55 -21.10
N SER A 5 -9.36 69.11 -22.36
CA SER A 5 -10.21 68.02 -22.85
C SER A 5 -9.83 66.71 -22.14
N ARG A 6 -10.83 65.83 -21.94
CA ARG A 6 -10.66 64.54 -21.26
C ARG A 6 -9.47 63.73 -21.79
N ARG A 7 -9.36 63.60 -23.11
CA ARG A 7 -8.25 62.89 -23.76
C ARG A 7 -6.87 63.50 -23.47
N LYS A 8 -6.77 64.83 -23.39
CA LYS A 8 -5.51 65.51 -23.08
C LYS A 8 -5.09 65.31 -21.63
N PHE A 9 -6.06 65.31 -20.70
CA PHE A 9 -5.79 64.99 -19.29
C PHE A 9 -5.30 63.54 -19.15
N ASP A 10 -6.02 62.57 -19.73
CA ASP A 10 -5.67 61.15 -19.63
C ASP A 10 -4.27 60.88 -20.21
N ALA A 11 -3.95 61.45 -21.38
CA ALA A 11 -2.63 61.34 -22.00
C ALA A 11 -1.51 61.97 -21.15
N ALA A 12 -1.75 63.16 -20.58
CA ALA A 12 -0.78 63.85 -19.74
C ALA A 12 -0.52 63.10 -18.41
N VAL A 13 -1.55 62.51 -17.81
CA VAL A 13 -1.41 61.69 -16.61
C VAL A 13 -0.61 60.43 -16.92
N VAL A 14 -0.91 59.73 -18.01
CA VAL A 14 -0.13 58.54 -18.43
C VAL A 14 1.33 58.89 -18.68
N ASP A 15 1.60 59.98 -19.40
CA ASP A 15 2.96 60.43 -19.71
C ASP A 15 3.73 60.84 -18.45
N TRP A 16 3.09 61.59 -17.56
CA TRP A 16 3.64 61.95 -16.26
C TRP A 16 3.95 60.71 -15.41
N LEU A 17 3.04 59.74 -15.35
CA LEU A 17 3.23 58.48 -14.62
C LEU A 17 4.38 57.67 -15.20
N LYS A 18 4.46 57.51 -16.52
CA LYS A 18 5.57 56.81 -17.20
C LYS A 18 6.93 57.45 -16.85
N THR A 19 6.98 58.78 -16.86
CA THR A 19 8.19 59.56 -16.59
C THR A 19 8.60 59.51 -15.12
N ARG A 20 7.63 59.56 -14.20
CA ARG A 20 7.90 59.63 -12.75
C ARG A 20 8.07 58.29 -12.08
N LEU A 21 7.28 57.29 -12.45
CA LEU A 21 7.31 55.97 -11.83
C LEU A 21 8.36 55.04 -12.47
N ARG A 22 9.08 55.50 -13.51
CA ARG A 22 10.02 54.69 -14.29
C ARG A 22 9.43 53.31 -14.58
N LEU A 23 8.19 53.29 -15.08
CA LEU A 23 7.44 52.09 -15.43
C LEU A 23 8.11 51.41 -16.63
N SER A 24 9.29 50.84 -16.42
CA SER A 24 9.86 49.84 -17.31
C SER A 24 8.89 48.66 -17.33
N GLY A 25 8.77 47.94 -18.44
CA GLY A 25 7.82 46.82 -18.60
C GLY A 25 7.98 45.64 -17.62
N ARG A 26 8.80 45.79 -16.58
CA ARG A 26 9.01 44.86 -15.47
C ARG A 26 8.50 45.38 -14.12
N CYS A 27 7.99 46.61 -14.05
CA CYS A 27 7.49 47.20 -12.81
C CYS A 27 6.04 46.80 -12.57
N SER A 28 5.84 45.99 -11.53
CA SER A 28 4.55 45.51 -11.09
C SER A 28 4.02 46.42 -9.98
N GLY A 29 2.83 47.00 -10.14
CA GLY A 29 2.31 48.07 -9.25
C GLY A 29 1.08 47.66 -8.44
N VAL A 30 0.95 48.19 -7.22
CA VAL A 30 -0.28 48.13 -6.43
C VAL A 30 -0.99 49.48 -6.55
N LEU A 31 -2.24 49.47 -7.02
CA LEU A 31 -3.02 50.69 -7.17
C LEU A 31 -3.88 50.93 -5.92
N LEU A 32 -3.60 52.03 -5.21
CA LEU A 32 -4.45 52.49 -4.10
C LEU A 32 -5.54 53.40 -4.67
N THR A 33 -6.78 52.91 -4.77
CA THR A 33 -7.91 53.75 -5.20
C THR A 33 -8.43 54.60 -4.03
N PRO A 34 -8.43 55.94 -4.17
CA PRO A 34 -8.93 56.84 -3.14
C PRO A 34 -10.46 56.73 -3.00
N ARG A 35 -11.01 57.36 -1.95
CA ARG A 35 -12.47 57.48 -1.73
C ARG A 35 -13.16 57.92 -3.03
N SER A 36 -14.34 57.37 -3.29
CA SER A 36 -15.21 57.82 -4.37
C SER A 36 -15.48 59.32 -4.29
N GLY A 37 -15.58 59.98 -5.45
CA GLY A 37 -15.85 61.43 -5.56
C GLY A 37 -14.65 62.27 -5.98
N TRP A 38 -13.45 61.70 -6.05
CA TRP A 38 -12.25 62.36 -6.60
C TRP A 38 -12.09 62.02 -8.07
N VAL A 39 -12.91 62.63 -8.93
CA VAL A 39 -13.01 62.34 -10.37
C VAL A 39 -11.64 62.31 -11.08
N LEU A 40 -10.71 63.20 -10.70
CA LEU A 40 -9.37 63.23 -11.30
C LEU A 40 -8.51 62.02 -10.90
N LEU A 41 -8.61 61.56 -9.66
CA LEU A 41 -7.88 60.38 -9.19
C LEU A 41 -8.51 59.09 -9.69
N GLU A 42 -9.83 59.03 -9.83
CA GLU A 42 -10.54 57.91 -10.46
C GLU A 42 -10.16 57.76 -11.94
N ARG A 43 -10.00 58.88 -12.65
CA ARG A 43 -9.49 58.90 -14.03
C ARG A 43 -8.03 58.50 -14.12
N ALA A 44 -7.19 58.99 -13.21
CA ALA A 44 -5.79 58.56 -13.14
C ALA A 44 -5.68 57.05 -12.87
N ALA A 45 -6.47 56.51 -11.95
CA ALA A 45 -6.58 55.08 -11.70
C ALA A 45 -6.99 54.29 -12.95
N ALA A 46 -8.03 54.74 -13.68
CA ALA A 46 -8.45 54.12 -14.94
C ALA A 46 -7.33 54.14 -16.01
N ALA A 47 -6.60 55.25 -16.11
CA ALA A 47 -5.47 55.38 -17.02
C ALA A 47 -4.31 54.45 -16.64
N VAL A 48 -4.02 54.27 -15.35
CA VAL A 48 -3.04 53.29 -14.85
C VAL A 48 -3.47 51.87 -15.21
N ARG A 49 -4.74 51.49 -14.97
CA ARG A 49 -5.28 50.16 -15.33
C ARG A 49 -5.12 49.84 -16.81
N ALA A 50 -5.31 50.82 -17.69
CA ALA A 50 -5.18 50.65 -19.13
C ALA A 50 -3.71 50.60 -19.60
N ALA A 51 -2.79 51.20 -18.84
CA ALA A 51 -1.40 51.36 -19.23
C ALA A 51 -0.44 50.35 -18.58
N CYS A 52 -0.80 49.75 -17.45
CA CYS A 52 0.10 48.93 -16.63
C CYS A 52 -0.56 47.62 -16.17
N PRO A 53 0.18 46.49 -16.15
CA PRO A 53 -0.25 45.29 -15.47
C PRO A 53 -0.20 45.53 -13.95
N LEU A 54 -1.38 45.66 -13.33
CA LEU A 54 -1.50 45.78 -11.88
C LEU A 54 -1.35 44.42 -11.20
N LEU A 55 -0.61 44.38 -10.08
CA LEU A 55 -0.55 43.22 -9.20
C LEU A 55 -1.75 43.14 -8.29
N ALA A 56 -2.16 44.26 -7.70
CA ALA A 56 -3.28 44.33 -6.79
C ALA A 56 -3.93 45.72 -6.83
N GLU A 57 -5.19 45.81 -6.43
CA GLU A 57 -5.92 47.07 -6.37
C GLU A 57 -6.69 47.22 -5.04
N VAL A 58 -6.60 48.42 -4.45
CA VAL A 58 -7.05 48.71 -3.08
C VAL A 58 -8.13 49.75 -3.08
N HIS A 59 -9.39 49.32 -3.00
CA HIS A 59 -10.53 50.23 -2.96
C HIS A 59 -10.83 50.65 -1.53
N ARG A 60 -10.67 51.94 -1.19
CA ARG A 60 -11.17 52.49 0.08
C ARG A 60 -12.70 52.64 0.02
N GLY A 61 -13.42 51.58 0.41
CA GLY A 61 -14.89 51.59 0.38
C GLY A 61 -15.62 50.52 1.20
N ARG A 62 -14.91 49.60 1.87
CA ARG A 62 -15.53 48.65 2.81
C ARG A 62 -14.74 48.57 4.09
N THR A 63 -15.47 48.58 5.19
CA THR A 63 -15.01 48.33 6.55
C THR A 63 -14.19 47.04 6.58
N ILE A 64 -12.87 47.18 6.63
CA ILE A 64 -12.12 46.32 7.56
C ILE A 64 -12.85 46.56 8.89
N ALA A 65 -13.34 45.51 9.54
CA ALA A 65 -13.93 45.66 10.87
C ALA A 65 -13.00 46.56 11.69
N ALA A 66 -13.54 47.50 12.47
CA ALA A 66 -12.71 48.45 13.22
C ALA A 66 -11.66 47.74 14.10
N ASP A 67 -11.88 46.45 14.36
CA ASP A 67 -11.08 45.55 15.19
C ASP A 67 -10.11 44.65 14.38
N GLY A 68 -10.06 44.77 13.05
CA GLY A 68 -9.21 43.97 12.16
C GLY A 68 -7.76 44.48 12.13
N THR A 69 -6.80 43.56 12.03
CA THR A 69 -5.38 43.94 12.00
C THR A 69 -4.98 44.50 10.63
N THR A 70 -3.90 45.30 10.58
CA THR A 70 -3.32 45.76 9.30
C THR A 70 -2.92 44.57 8.41
N THR A 71 -2.53 43.45 9.01
CA THR A 71 -2.19 42.21 8.31
C THR A 71 -3.40 41.63 7.57
N ASP A 72 -4.59 41.61 8.18
CA ASP A 72 -5.81 41.12 7.54
C ASP A 72 -6.26 42.01 6.37
N ALA A 73 -6.07 43.32 6.51
CA ALA A 73 -6.33 44.28 5.45
C ALA A 73 -5.40 44.08 4.24
N VAL A 74 -4.10 43.83 4.49
CA VAL A 74 -3.12 43.52 3.45
C VAL A 74 -3.37 42.15 2.84
N ARG A 75 -3.78 41.15 3.63
CA ARG A 75 -4.16 39.81 3.16
C ARG A 75 -5.35 39.86 2.20
N GLU A 76 -6.44 40.52 2.60
CA GLU A 76 -7.63 40.71 1.75
C GLU A 76 -7.29 41.49 0.46
N LEU A 77 -6.30 42.38 0.53
CA LEU A 77 -5.76 43.07 -0.63
C LEU A 77 -5.10 42.14 -1.64
N LEU A 78 -4.17 41.34 -1.13
CA LEU A 78 -3.29 40.49 -1.91
C LEU A 78 -4.02 39.24 -2.40
N ARG A 79 -5.16 38.88 -1.79
CA ARG A 79 -6.01 37.76 -2.21
C ARG A 79 -6.31 37.73 -3.71
N THR A 80 -6.49 38.90 -4.33
CA THR A 80 -6.81 39.01 -5.77
C THR A 80 -5.59 39.12 -6.67
N ALA A 81 -4.38 39.18 -6.10
CA ALA A 81 -3.15 39.27 -6.86
C ALA A 81 -2.85 37.94 -7.57
N PRO A 82 -2.25 37.98 -8.77
CA PRO A 82 -1.82 36.78 -9.45
C PRO A 82 -0.73 36.06 -8.65
N LEU A 83 -0.76 34.72 -8.64
CA LEU A 83 0.33 33.93 -8.09
C LEU A 83 1.64 34.23 -8.86
N LEU A 84 2.70 34.58 -8.13
CA LEU A 84 3.99 34.91 -8.75
C LEU A 84 4.79 33.67 -9.18
N SER A 85 4.43 32.50 -8.66
CA SER A 85 5.06 31.21 -8.96
C SER A 85 4.05 30.08 -8.75
N ASP A 86 4.32 28.92 -9.36
CA ASP A 86 3.51 27.72 -9.17
C ASP A 86 3.48 27.34 -7.70
N HIS A 87 2.29 27.11 -7.15
CA HIS A 87 2.15 26.50 -5.83
C HIS A 87 2.17 24.99 -6.02
N THR A 88 3.24 24.37 -5.53
CA THR A 88 3.63 23.01 -5.86
C THR A 88 3.63 22.15 -4.60
N LEU A 89 2.98 20.99 -4.67
CA LEU A 89 3.09 19.94 -3.68
C LEU A 89 4.29 19.05 -3.97
N LEU A 90 5.09 18.76 -2.94
CA LEU A 90 6.17 17.78 -3.01
C LEU A 90 5.69 16.39 -2.62
N LEU A 91 5.99 15.42 -3.50
CA LEU A 91 5.67 14.01 -3.35
C LEU A 91 6.90 13.16 -3.65
N ALA A 92 6.90 11.91 -3.21
CA ALA A 92 7.83 10.90 -3.69
C ALA A 92 7.29 10.22 -4.96
N ARG A 93 8.19 9.75 -5.82
CA ARG A 93 7.82 8.88 -6.94
C ARG A 93 8.85 7.77 -7.08
N ALA A 94 8.39 6.54 -7.04
CA ALA A 94 9.20 5.37 -7.35
C ALA A 94 9.12 5.07 -8.85
N ASP A 95 10.27 4.82 -9.47
CA ASP A 95 10.34 4.28 -10.82
C ASP A 95 9.86 2.82 -10.81
N ARG A 96 8.94 2.45 -11.71
CA ARG A 96 8.30 1.12 -11.69
C ARG A 96 9.25 -0.02 -12.05
N LEU A 97 10.28 0.24 -12.85
CA LEU A 97 11.19 -0.79 -13.34
C LEU A 97 12.37 -0.97 -12.37
N THR A 98 12.97 0.14 -11.97
CA THR A 98 14.17 0.15 -11.15
C THR A 98 13.86 0.25 -9.66
N GLY A 99 12.68 0.75 -9.27
CA GLY A 99 12.35 1.04 -7.87
C GLY A 99 13.03 2.31 -7.33
N ALA A 100 13.82 3.03 -8.14
CA ALA A 100 14.52 4.22 -7.69
C ALA A 100 13.52 5.30 -7.25
N VAL A 101 13.70 5.88 -6.07
CA VAL A 101 12.79 6.91 -5.55
C VAL A 101 13.37 8.29 -5.76
N ARG A 102 12.53 9.20 -6.26
CA ARG A 102 12.90 10.59 -6.57
C ARG A 102 11.82 11.54 -6.09
N LEU A 103 12.21 12.80 -5.90
CA LEU A 103 11.28 13.87 -5.62
C LEU A 103 10.42 14.15 -6.86
N HIS A 104 9.13 14.35 -6.63
CA HIS A 104 8.15 14.73 -7.63
C HIS A 104 7.45 16.02 -7.22
N SER A 105 7.40 16.97 -8.15
CA SER A 105 6.75 18.27 -7.99
C SER A 105 5.41 18.23 -8.71
N HIS A 106 4.31 18.35 -7.97
CA HIS A 106 2.95 18.40 -8.51
C HIS A 106 2.38 19.81 -8.37
N VAL A 107 2.06 20.48 -9.48
CA VAL A 107 1.51 21.85 -9.45
C VAL A 107 0.04 21.79 -9.00
N LEU A 108 -0.25 22.38 -7.85
CA LEU A 108 -1.62 22.53 -7.34
C LEU A 108 -2.30 23.72 -8.00
N PHE A 109 -1.63 24.87 -8.02
CA PHE A 109 -2.12 26.11 -8.60
C PHE A 109 -1.02 26.76 -9.44
N PRO A 110 -1.25 27.01 -10.74
CA PRO A 110 -0.22 27.55 -11.62
C PRO A 110 0.05 29.02 -11.35
N ALA A 111 1.27 29.46 -11.65
CA ALA A 111 1.64 30.87 -11.68
C ALA A 111 0.67 31.66 -12.58
N GLY A 112 0.34 32.88 -12.18
CA GLY A 112 -0.62 33.74 -12.86
C GLY A 112 -2.08 33.47 -12.49
N ALA A 113 -2.40 32.39 -11.77
CA ALA A 113 -3.75 32.15 -11.26
C ALA A 113 -4.19 33.32 -10.36
N ARG A 114 -5.46 33.72 -10.50
CA ARG A 114 -6.08 34.83 -9.76
C ARG A 114 -7.38 34.36 -9.16
N LEU A 115 -7.67 34.78 -7.94
CA LEU A 115 -8.96 34.58 -7.30
C LEU A 115 -9.80 35.85 -7.45
N ALA A 116 -11.09 35.69 -7.73
CA ALA A 116 -12.04 36.77 -7.48
C ALA A 116 -12.19 36.99 -5.97
N ARG A 117 -12.77 38.14 -5.63
CA ARG A 117 -13.00 38.47 -4.22
C ARG A 117 -14.00 37.49 -3.58
N GLY A 118 -13.60 36.88 -2.46
CA GLY A 118 -14.40 35.87 -1.77
C GLY A 118 -14.43 34.49 -2.46
N GLU A 119 -13.75 34.34 -3.60
CA GLU A 119 -13.59 33.05 -4.27
C GLU A 119 -12.46 32.26 -3.60
N THR A 120 -12.64 30.94 -3.53
CA THR A 120 -11.62 29.97 -3.16
C THR A 120 -11.49 29.00 -4.33
N ALA A 121 -10.29 28.85 -4.86
CA ALA A 121 -10.02 27.82 -5.88
C ALA A 121 -9.64 26.52 -5.19
N THR A 122 -10.16 25.39 -5.67
CA THR A 122 -9.82 24.08 -5.15
C THR A 122 -9.18 23.21 -6.22
N THR A 123 -8.33 22.28 -5.79
CA THR A 123 -7.76 21.25 -6.65
C THR A 123 -7.73 19.92 -5.91
N ASP A 124 -8.03 18.84 -6.62
CA ASP A 124 -8.04 17.50 -6.09
C ASP A 124 -6.82 16.72 -6.58
N ILE A 125 -6.19 15.99 -5.68
CA ILE A 125 -5.09 15.10 -6.01
C ILE A 125 -5.30 13.73 -5.40
N THR A 126 -4.69 12.71 -6.01
CA THR A 126 -4.59 11.38 -5.42
C THR A 126 -3.15 11.11 -5.03
N VAL A 127 -2.95 10.68 -3.79
CA VAL A 127 -1.65 10.26 -3.27
C VAL A 127 -1.72 8.82 -2.77
N TYR A 128 -0.55 8.21 -2.58
CA TYR A 128 -0.42 6.83 -2.14
C TYR A 128 0.50 6.72 -0.92
N GLY A 129 0.20 5.77 -0.05
CA GLY A 129 1.04 5.44 1.09
C GLY A 129 2.34 4.74 0.69
N GLY A 130 3.27 4.64 1.65
CA GLY A 130 4.55 3.95 1.47
C GLY A 130 4.43 2.42 1.58
N VAL A 131 5.55 1.75 1.90
CA VAL A 131 5.63 0.27 2.02
C VAL A 131 5.60 -0.25 3.46
N GLY A 132 5.51 0.64 4.45
CA GLY A 132 5.56 0.31 5.88
C GLY A 132 4.21 0.50 6.58
N ALA A 133 4.20 0.29 7.89
CA ALA A 133 3.02 0.56 8.72
C ALA A 133 2.49 1.99 8.52
N PRO A 134 1.18 2.22 8.68
CA PRO A 134 0.60 3.56 8.57
C PRO A 134 1.36 4.55 9.47
N ALA A 135 1.90 5.59 8.86
CA ALA A 135 2.65 6.64 9.54
C ALA A 135 2.24 8.00 8.96
N PRO A 136 2.33 9.09 9.75
CA PRO A 136 2.11 10.43 9.23
C PRO A 136 3.08 10.75 8.09
N LEU A 137 2.51 11.02 6.92
CA LEU A 137 3.19 11.47 5.70
C LEU A 137 3.07 12.98 5.61
N LEU A 138 4.18 13.61 5.23
CA LEU A 138 4.30 15.04 5.02
C LEU A 138 3.84 15.39 3.59
N LEU A 139 3.14 16.51 3.50
CA LEU A 139 2.65 17.12 2.27
C LEU A 139 3.13 18.58 2.19
N PRO A 140 4.42 18.82 1.88
CA PRO A 140 4.98 20.17 1.80
C PRO A 140 4.47 20.89 0.55
N VAL A 141 3.88 22.07 0.74
CA VAL A 141 3.46 22.98 -0.33
C VAL A 141 4.46 24.13 -0.43
N LEU A 142 4.99 24.35 -1.62
CA LEU A 142 6.02 25.33 -1.91
C LEU A 142 5.56 26.33 -2.97
N ALA A 143 6.04 27.57 -2.90
CA ALA A 143 5.99 28.53 -3.98
C ALA A 143 7.25 28.36 -4.86
N GLY A 144 7.04 27.96 -6.11
CA GLY A 144 8.09 27.60 -7.07
C GLY A 144 8.47 26.13 -7.04
N ARG A 145 9.45 25.77 -7.89
CA ARG A 145 9.99 24.41 -8.00
C ARG A 145 11.36 24.37 -7.33
N PRO A 146 11.56 23.49 -6.33
CA PRO A 146 12.87 23.37 -5.69
C PRO A 146 13.90 22.80 -6.66
N ALA A 147 15.11 23.32 -6.59
CA ALA A 147 16.29 22.74 -7.22
C ALA A 147 16.69 21.43 -6.49
N ALA A 148 17.65 20.70 -7.06
CA ALA A 148 18.09 19.41 -6.51
C ALA A 148 18.73 19.52 -5.11
N ASP A 149 19.27 20.69 -4.78
CA ASP A 149 19.83 21.03 -3.47
C ASP A 149 18.78 21.57 -2.48
N GLY A 150 17.51 21.61 -2.86
CA GLY A 150 16.40 22.13 -2.06
C GLY A 150 16.22 23.65 -2.13
N SER A 151 17.07 24.38 -2.86
CA SER A 151 16.97 25.84 -3.00
C SER A 151 15.93 26.27 -4.04
N GLY A 152 15.61 27.56 -4.10
CA GLY A 152 14.81 28.16 -5.18
C GLY A 152 13.28 28.03 -5.05
N ALA A 153 12.80 27.37 -4.00
CA ALA A 153 11.37 27.35 -3.64
C ALA A 153 11.14 27.79 -2.20
N THR A 154 10.07 28.55 -1.97
CA THR A 154 9.73 29.05 -0.64
C THR A 154 8.67 28.15 -0.01
N PRO A 155 8.90 27.58 1.19
CA PRO A 155 7.88 26.79 1.87
C PRO A 155 6.68 27.67 2.25
N LEU A 156 5.48 27.21 1.90
CA LEU A 156 4.21 27.88 2.22
C LEU A 156 3.52 27.20 3.41
N ALA A 157 3.34 25.90 3.30
CA ALA A 157 2.66 25.09 4.30
C ALA A 157 3.18 23.65 4.30
N VAL A 158 2.97 22.95 5.42
CA VAL A 158 3.20 21.52 5.49
C VAL A 158 1.99 20.89 6.14
N HIS A 159 1.30 20.05 5.38
CA HIS A 159 0.20 19.26 5.91
C HIS A 159 0.67 17.85 6.24
N GLN A 160 -0.09 17.16 7.08
CA GLN A 160 0.15 15.76 7.40
C GLN A 160 -1.08 14.94 7.08
N VAL A 161 -0.85 13.72 6.61
CA VAL A 161 -1.90 12.73 6.35
C VAL A 161 -1.40 11.35 6.72
N THR A 162 -2.26 10.49 7.23
CA THR A 162 -1.95 9.08 7.41
C THR A 162 -2.60 8.31 6.27
N VAL A 163 -1.77 7.65 5.45
CA VAL A 163 -2.23 6.77 4.37
C VAL A 163 -1.61 5.40 4.61
N GLY A 164 -2.41 4.33 4.63
CA GLY A 164 -1.90 2.98 4.85
C GLY A 164 -0.97 2.50 3.73
N ALA A 165 -0.25 1.41 4.00
CA ALA A 165 0.74 0.86 3.07
C ALA A 165 0.10 0.54 1.71
N GLY A 166 0.59 1.16 0.62
CA GLY A 166 0.03 0.98 -0.72
C GLY A 166 -1.42 1.48 -0.91
N GLU A 167 -2.07 2.01 0.13
CA GLU A 167 -3.40 2.58 0.03
C GLU A 167 -3.38 3.90 -0.74
N ARG A 168 -4.56 4.30 -1.22
CA ARG A 168 -4.78 5.56 -1.93
C ARG A 168 -5.58 6.51 -1.06
N ALA A 169 -5.28 7.80 -1.16
CA ALA A 169 -6.05 8.87 -0.53
C ALA A 169 -6.32 9.99 -1.55
N ARG A 170 -7.56 10.50 -1.56
CA ARG A 170 -7.92 11.68 -2.34
C ARG A 170 -7.93 12.90 -1.43
N LEU A 171 -7.16 13.90 -1.80
CA LEU A 171 -6.94 15.12 -1.03
C LEU A 171 -7.45 16.33 -1.82
N THR A 172 -8.08 17.27 -1.13
CA THR A 172 -8.53 18.54 -1.72
C THR A 172 -7.78 19.70 -1.10
N PHE A 173 -7.05 20.44 -1.92
CA PHE A 173 -6.36 21.67 -1.51
C PHE A 173 -7.17 22.88 -1.94
N ALA A 174 -7.22 23.90 -1.08
CA ALA A 174 -7.83 25.19 -1.35
C ALA A 174 -6.78 26.30 -1.36
N LEU A 175 -6.89 27.20 -2.33
CA LEU A 175 -6.17 28.45 -2.39
C LEU A 175 -7.11 29.57 -1.94
N HIS A 176 -6.74 30.24 -0.84
CA HIS A 176 -7.46 31.40 -0.32
C HIS A 176 -6.82 32.73 -0.72
N GLY A 177 -5.57 32.69 -1.17
CA GLY A 177 -4.79 33.84 -1.61
C GLY A 177 -3.33 33.45 -1.87
N PRO A 178 -2.48 34.35 -2.38
CA PRO A 178 -1.07 34.06 -2.60
C PRO A 178 -0.36 33.60 -1.31
N GLY A 179 0.18 32.38 -1.33
CA GLY A 179 0.83 31.78 -0.17
C GLY A 179 -0.12 31.13 0.85
N GLU A 180 -1.43 31.22 0.65
CA GLU A 180 -2.44 30.70 1.57
C GLU A 180 -3.10 29.46 0.97
N VAL A 181 -2.43 28.32 1.14
CA VAL A 181 -2.91 27.00 0.71
C VAL A 181 -3.28 26.19 1.94
N GLU A 182 -4.48 25.61 1.91
CA GLU A 182 -5.04 24.78 2.97
C GLU A 182 -5.44 23.41 2.44
N LEU A 183 -5.29 22.36 3.25
CA LEU A 183 -5.86 21.04 3.01
C LEU A 183 -7.26 20.98 3.63
N VAL A 184 -8.31 20.94 2.81
CA VAL A 184 -9.72 21.10 3.25
C VAL A 184 -10.37 19.77 3.65
N ALA A 185 -10.04 18.68 2.96
CA ALA A 185 -10.66 17.38 3.21
C ALA A 185 -9.73 16.21 2.89
N HIS A 186 -9.79 15.21 3.75
CA HIS A 186 -9.31 13.85 3.50
C HIS A 186 -10.55 12.98 3.29
N LYS A 187 -10.78 12.48 2.08
CA LYS A 187 -11.81 11.46 1.88
C LYS A 187 -11.13 10.10 1.87
N ASP A 188 -11.27 9.36 2.96
CA ASP A 188 -10.87 7.95 3.03
C ASP A 188 -11.61 7.21 1.91
N SER A 189 -10.89 6.80 0.87
CA SER A 189 -11.46 5.89 -0.11
C SER A 189 -11.38 4.48 0.47
N SER A 190 -12.25 4.18 1.42
CA SER A 190 -12.64 2.79 1.65
C SER A 190 -13.24 2.27 0.34
N PRO A 191 -12.92 1.04 -0.12
CA PRO A 191 -13.58 0.47 -1.28
C PRO A 191 -15.08 0.36 -0.97
N ASP A 192 -15.90 0.85 -1.90
CA ASP A 192 -17.36 0.83 -1.84
C ASP A 192 -17.88 -0.57 -1.46
N THR A 193 -18.33 -0.73 -0.22
CA THR A 193 -19.30 -1.77 0.13
C THR A 193 -20.66 -1.29 -0.38
N PRO A 194 -21.32 -1.99 -1.32
CA PRO A 194 -22.66 -1.61 -1.74
C PRO A 194 -23.62 -1.67 -0.55
N GLY A 195 -24.21 -0.52 -0.22
CA GLY A 195 -25.16 -0.41 0.87
C GLY A 195 -26.40 -1.27 0.62
N MET A 196 -26.69 -2.17 1.55
CA MET A 196 -28.03 -2.71 1.74
C MET A 196 -28.86 -1.68 2.53
N PRO A 197 -30.14 -1.46 2.17
CA PRO A 197 -31.00 -0.59 2.95
C PRO A 197 -31.48 -1.35 4.20
N ALA A 198 -31.26 -0.78 5.37
CA ALA A 198 -31.92 -1.23 6.60
C ALA A 198 -32.83 -0.11 7.09
N ASP A 199 -34.10 -0.20 6.70
CA ASP A 199 -35.20 0.49 7.35
C ASP A 199 -35.76 -0.39 8.48
N MET A 200 -36.17 0.29 9.56
CA MET A 200 -37.03 -0.17 10.66
C MET A 200 -36.45 -1.14 11.71
N GLN A 201 -36.03 -0.63 12.88
CA GLN A 201 -36.91 -0.32 14.03
C GLN A 201 -36.11 -0.11 15.33
N GLY A 202 -36.47 0.94 16.09
CA GLY A 202 -36.42 0.92 17.56
C GLY A 202 -35.33 1.73 18.27
N THR A 203 -35.59 3.02 18.47
CA THR A 203 -35.03 3.82 19.58
C THR A 203 -35.52 3.28 20.94
N PRO A 204 -34.76 3.48 22.05
CA PRO A 204 -34.86 4.74 22.78
C PRO A 204 -33.54 5.33 23.30
N ASP A 205 -33.47 6.65 23.15
CA ASP A 205 -32.88 7.67 24.04
C ASP A 205 -31.72 7.30 24.97
N THR A 206 -30.55 7.91 24.71
CA THR A 206 -29.63 8.33 25.77
C THR A 206 -29.08 9.72 25.43
N PRO A 207 -29.05 10.68 26.37
CA PRO A 207 -28.84 12.09 26.05
C PRO A 207 -27.36 12.47 25.97
N GLY A 208 -27.04 13.25 24.94
CA GLY A 208 -26.11 14.38 25.00
C GLY A 208 -24.65 14.10 25.37
N SER A 209 -23.80 13.95 24.36
CA SER A 209 -22.44 14.48 24.44
C SER A 209 -22.26 15.53 23.34
N PRO A 210 -21.79 16.75 23.71
CA PRO A 210 -21.83 17.92 22.84
C PRO A 210 -20.93 17.72 21.63
N GLY A 211 -21.47 18.06 20.46
CA GLY A 211 -20.70 18.20 19.24
C GLY A 211 -19.56 19.18 19.47
N THR A 212 -18.35 18.71 19.18
CA THR A 212 -17.18 19.57 19.03
C THR A 212 -17.41 20.41 17.78
N THR A 213 -18.15 21.51 17.94
CA THR A 213 -18.05 22.67 17.06
C THR A 213 -16.60 23.11 17.08
N GLY A 214 -15.89 22.83 15.99
CA GLY A 214 -14.52 23.27 15.79
C GLY A 214 -14.45 24.79 15.91
N ALA A 215 -14.00 25.25 17.07
CA ALA A 215 -13.55 26.62 17.25
C ALA A 215 -12.44 26.90 16.22
N PRO A 216 -12.37 28.12 15.66
CA PRO A 216 -11.31 28.48 14.72
C PRO A 216 -9.97 28.31 15.44
N ARG A 217 -9.18 27.33 15.00
CA ARG A 217 -7.83 27.13 15.50
C ARG A 217 -7.02 28.35 15.09
N THR A 218 -6.39 28.98 16.06
CA THR A 218 -5.36 29.99 15.83
C THR A 218 -4.30 29.43 14.89
N PRO A 219 -3.73 30.23 13.97
CA PRO A 219 -2.72 29.76 13.03
C PRO A 219 -1.51 29.25 13.83
N GLU A 220 -1.39 27.92 13.89
CA GLU A 220 -0.20 27.26 14.42
C GLU A 220 1.00 27.76 13.60
N GLU A 221 2.01 28.23 14.32
CA GLU A 221 3.29 28.67 13.80
C GLU A 221 3.75 27.72 12.70
N HIS A 222 3.87 28.23 11.47
CA HIS A 222 4.37 27.49 10.32
C HIS A 222 5.77 26.99 10.68
N THR A 223 5.86 25.74 11.13
CA THR A 223 7.14 25.09 11.39
C THR A 223 7.82 24.96 10.04
N ALA A 224 8.79 25.83 9.79
CA ALA A 224 9.57 25.83 8.58
C ALA A 224 10.25 24.46 8.45
N ILE A 225 9.73 23.61 7.58
CA ILE A 225 10.43 22.40 7.20
C ILE A 225 11.63 22.81 6.37
N ASP A 226 12.81 22.46 6.86
CA ASP A 226 14.04 22.49 6.09
C ASP A 226 13.96 21.36 5.05
N ILE A 227 13.57 21.68 3.82
CA ILE A 227 13.41 20.77 2.67
C ILE A 227 14.62 19.80 2.52
N PRO A 228 15.88 20.22 2.71
CA PRO A 228 17.06 19.35 2.79
C PRO A 228 16.95 18.16 3.76
N THR A 229 16.11 18.23 4.79
CA THR A 229 15.89 17.14 5.75
C THR A 229 14.95 16.04 5.24
N LEU A 230 14.25 16.28 4.13
CA LEU A 230 13.38 15.30 3.46
C LEU A 230 14.23 14.26 2.71
N ARG A 231 14.89 13.38 3.47
CA ARG A 231 15.67 12.28 2.90
C ARG A 231 14.73 11.26 2.29
N LEU A 232 14.92 10.99 1.01
CA LEU A 232 14.23 9.91 0.31
C LEU A 232 15.03 8.61 0.41
N PRO A 233 14.35 7.45 0.42
CA PRO A 233 15.03 6.20 0.15
C PRO A 233 15.68 6.26 -1.24
N ARG A 234 16.76 5.51 -1.44
CA ARG A 234 17.38 5.38 -2.77
C ARG A 234 16.52 4.53 -3.67
N ARG A 235 15.98 3.44 -3.12
CA ARG A 235 15.24 2.43 -3.88
C ARG A 235 14.19 1.74 -3.02
N ILE A 236 13.04 1.46 -3.61
CA ILE A 236 12.03 0.53 -3.10
C ILE A 236 12.13 -0.75 -3.94
N VAL A 237 12.48 -1.85 -3.29
CA VAL A 237 12.60 -3.17 -3.91
C VAL A 237 11.28 -3.90 -3.71
N ARG A 238 10.68 -4.30 -4.83
CA ARG A 238 9.44 -5.07 -4.85
C ARG A 238 9.64 -6.43 -4.17
N PRO A 239 8.63 -6.92 -3.42
CA PRO A 239 8.65 -8.28 -2.91
C PRO A 239 8.79 -9.26 -4.08
N ALA A 240 9.51 -10.36 -3.83
CA ALA A 240 9.53 -11.49 -4.74
C ALA A 240 8.11 -12.06 -4.88
N ARG A 241 7.75 -12.58 -6.05
CA ARG A 241 6.50 -13.34 -6.22
C ARG A 241 6.58 -14.59 -5.33
N LEU A 242 5.51 -14.93 -4.62
CA LEU A 242 5.43 -16.13 -3.80
C LEU A 242 4.77 -17.26 -4.59
N GLU A 243 5.49 -18.37 -4.79
CA GLU A 243 4.90 -19.65 -5.21
C GLU A 243 4.83 -20.56 -3.99
N LEU A 244 3.60 -20.87 -3.54
CA LEU A 244 3.34 -21.71 -2.37
C LEU A 244 2.70 -23.04 -2.79
N LEU A 245 3.44 -24.12 -2.62
CA LEU A 245 3.02 -25.48 -2.91
C LEU A 245 2.66 -26.20 -1.61
N PHE A 246 1.55 -26.92 -1.58
CA PHE A 246 1.14 -27.71 -0.41
C PHE A 246 1.29 -29.20 -0.67
N THR A 247 1.73 -29.94 0.35
CA THR A 247 1.38 -31.36 0.48
C THR A 247 0.41 -31.50 1.63
N VAL A 248 -0.73 -32.15 1.42
CA VAL A 248 -1.77 -32.28 2.46
C VAL A 248 -2.07 -33.75 2.69
N GLU A 249 -1.92 -34.21 3.93
CA GLU A 249 -2.31 -35.56 4.31
C GLU A 249 -3.84 -35.65 4.43
N LEU A 250 -4.44 -36.47 3.58
CA LEU A 250 -5.89 -36.65 3.46
C LEU A 250 -6.40 -37.89 4.21
N SER A 251 -5.53 -38.59 4.94
CA SER A 251 -5.89 -39.74 5.76
C SER A 251 -5.44 -39.54 7.21
N GLY A 252 -6.34 -39.02 8.04
CA GLY A 252 -6.14 -38.82 9.49
C GLY A 252 -6.72 -39.94 10.35
N GLY A 253 -6.55 -39.83 11.67
CA GLY A 253 -7.20 -40.74 12.63
C GLY A 253 -8.71 -40.64 12.59
N ASP A 254 -9.25 -39.45 12.30
CA ASP A 254 -10.66 -39.23 12.00
C ASP A 254 -10.87 -38.17 10.91
N GLU A 255 -12.14 -37.96 10.55
CA GLU A 255 -12.57 -37.00 9.54
C GLU A 255 -12.29 -35.55 9.96
N ALA A 256 -12.48 -35.23 11.24
CA ALA A 256 -12.31 -33.89 11.77
C ALA A 256 -10.84 -33.44 11.74
N GLU A 257 -9.91 -34.35 12.07
CA GLU A 257 -8.47 -34.13 11.97
C GLU A 257 -8.04 -33.78 10.54
N THR A 258 -8.63 -34.43 9.54
CA THR A 258 -8.29 -34.16 8.14
C THR A 258 -8.95 -32.88 7.65
N GLU A 259 -10.20 -32.62 8.06
CA GLU A 259 -10.90 -31.39 7.71
C GLU A 259 -10.20 -30.16 8.29
N GLU A 260 -9.65 -30.26 9.51
CA GLU A 260 -8.82 -29.20 10.13
C GLU A 260 -7.64 -28.81 9.24
N ARG A 261 -6.91 -29.78 8.70
CA ARG A 261 -5.78 -29.52 7.79
C ARG A 261 -6.23 -28.83 6.51
N LEU A 262 -7.35 -29.28 5.94
CA LEU A 262 -7.93 -28.70 4.74
C LEU A 262 -8.41 -27.26 5.00
N GLU A 263 -9.08 -27.02 6.11
CA GLU A 263 -9.51 -25.69 6.56
C GLU A 263 -8.31 -24.77 6.75
N PHE A 264 -7.27 -25.21 7.45
CA PHE A 264 -6.03 -24.45 7.60
C PHE A 264 -5.42 -24.03 6.26
N VAL A 265 -5.33 -24.95 5.28
CA VAL A 265 -4.79 -24.63 3.95
C VAL A 265 -5.69 -23.64 3.21
N ARG A 266 -7.02 -23.82 3.25
CA ARG A 266 -7.97 -22.90 2.62
C ARG A 266 -7.87 -21.49 3.23
N ASP A 267 -7.78 -21.41 4.55
CA ASP A 267 -7.66 -20.15 5.28
C ASP A 267 -6.33 -19.44 4.99
N LEU A 268 -5.23 -20.20 4.91
CA LEU A 268 -3.92 -19.66 4.60
C LEU A 268 -3.87 -19.10 3.18
N VAL A 269 -4.37 -19.86 2.20
CA VAL A 269 -4.45 -19.38 0.80
C VAL A 269 -5.35 -18.14 0.71
N SER A 270 -6.48 -18.14 1.41
CA SER A 270 -7.40 -16.98 1.45
C SER A 270 -6.77 -15.76 2.12
N ALA A 271 -6.02 -15.94 3.21
CA ALA A 271 -5.32 -14.86 3.90
C ALA A 271 -4.22 -14.24 3.03
N LEU A 272 -3.41 -15.07 2.37
CA LEU A 272 -2.38 -14.60 1.44
C LEU A 272 -2.99 -13.87 0.23
N ALA A 273 -4.07 -14.41 -0.34
CA ALA A 273 -4.76 -13.77 -1.47
C ALA A 273 -5.34 -12.39 -1.12
N ARG A 274 -5.84 -12.20 0.12
CA ARG A 274 -6.29 -10.88 0.61
C ARG A 274 -5.14 -9.89 0.81
N HIS A 275 -3.97 -10.36 1.22
CA HIS A 275 -2.81 -9.49 1.46
C HIS A 275 -2.21 -8.91 0.18
N ASP A 276 -2.21 -9.67 -0.92
CA ASP A 276 -1.48 -9.26 -2.12
C ASP A 276 -2.26 -8.29 -3.02
N GLY A 277 -3.58 -8.12 -2.84
CA GLY A 277 -4.44 -7.16 -3.58
C GLY A 277 -4.49 -7.34 -5.11
N SER A 278 -3.55 -8.11 -5.66
CA SER A 278 -3.32 -8.46 -7.04
C SER A 278 -2.90 -9.93 -7.04
N GLU A 279 -3.71 -10.80 -7.64
CA GLU A 279 -3.41 -12.23 -7.84
C GLU A 279 -2.10 -12.47 -8.61
N ALA A 280 -1.45 -11.41 -9.09
CA ALA A 280 -0.19 -11.47 -9.78
C ALA A 280 1.00 -11.85 -8.86
N LEU A 281 0.97 -11.61 -7.54
CA LEU A 281 2.14 -11.84 -6.68
C LEU A 281 2.14 -13.21 -5.99
N LEU A 282 0.98 -13.87 -5.89
CA LEU A 282 0.82 -15.18 -5.29
C LEU A 282 0.39 -16.22 -6.32
N ARG A 283 1.10 -17.34 -6.37
CA ARG A 283 0.64 -18.55 -7.05
C ARG A 283 0.64 -19.71 -6.09
N THR A 284 -0.34 -20.59 -6.22
CA THR A 284 -0.46 -21.76 -5.36
C THR A 284 -0.66 -23.03 -6.16
N GLY A 285 -0.25 -24.15 -5.58
CA GLY A 285 -0.54 -25.49 -6.07
C GLY A 285 -0.59 -26.46 -4.89
N ALA A 286 -1.11 -27.66 -5.09
CA ALA A 286 -1.31 -28.60 -3.99
C ALA A 286 -1.30 -30.05 -4.46
N VAL A 287 -0.80 -30.94 -3.60
CA VAL A 287 -0.88 -32.39 -3.77
C VAL A 287 -1.46 -33.00 -2.49
N GLY A 288 -2.60 -33.66 -2.62
CA GLY A 288 -3.18 -34.43 -1.53
C GLY A 288 -2.57 -35.83 -1.52
N HIS A 289 -2.20 -36.35 -0.36
CA HIS A 289 -1.62 -37.68 -0.23
C HIS A 289 -2.33 -38.48 0.85
N TYR A 290 -2.34 -39.80 0.68
CA TYR A 290 -3.09 -40.72 1.51
C TYR A 290 -2.13 -41.68 2.25
N ASP A 291 -2.56 -42.93 2.35
CA ASP A 291 -1.87 -44.03 2.97
C ASP A 291 -1.35 -45.02 1.92
N HIS A 292 -0.24 -45.68 2.23
CA HIS A 292 0.21 -46.84 1.47
C HIS A 292 -0.61 -48.05 1.87
N VAL A 293 -1.64 -48.37 1.09
CA VAL A 293 -2.30 -49.67 1.26
C VAL A 293 -1.42 -50.73 0.57
N ILE A 294 -0.50 -51.33 1.33
CA ILE A 294 0.18 -52.56 0.91
C ILE A 294 -0.90 -53.64 0.77
N ARG A 295 -1.18 -54.10 -0.45
CA ARG A 295 -2.11 -55.23 -0.66
C ARG A 295 -1.32 -56.52 -0.89
N GLU A 296 -1.60 -57.52 -0.07
CA GLU A 296 -1.17 -58.91 -0.27
C GLU A 296 -1.97 -59.65 -1.37
N SER A 297 -2.96 -59.03 -2.03
CA SER A 297 -3.81 -59.72 -3.03
C SER A 297 -3.95 -59.01 -4.39
N ALA A 298 -3.77 -59.79 -5.46
CA ALA A 298 -3.65 -59.36 -6.86
C ALA A 298 -4.97 -58.90 -7.55
N TYR A 299 -6.12 -58.93 -6.85
CA TYR A 299 -7.45 -58.78 -7.47
C TYR A 299 -8.17 -57.47 -7.17
N ALA A 300 -7.57 -56.55 -6.43
CA ALA A 300 -8.28 -55.38 -5.96
C ALA A 300 -7.82 -54.10 -6.70
N SER A 301 -8.79 -53.32 -7.18
CA SER A 301 -8.63 -52.13 -8.02
C SER A 301 -7.61 -51.11 -7.47
N PRO A 302 -6.84 -50.43 -8.34
CA PRO A 302 -5.79 -49.48 -7.94
C PRO A 302 -6.41 -48.38 -7.09
N ARG A 303 -5.99 -48.29 -5.82
CA ARG A 303 -6.35 -47.15 -4.98
C ARG A 303 -5.37 -46.01 -5.24
N VAL A 304 -5.93 -44.81 -5.30
CA VAL A 304 -5.27 -43.55 -5.56
C VAL A 304 -4.34 -43.21 -4.39
N LEU A 305 -3.02 -43.25 -4.60
CA LEU A 305 -2.00 -42.88 -3.59
C LEU A 305 -1.91 -41.37 -3.37
N LEU A 306 -2.19 -40.61 -4.43
CA LEU A 306 -2.20 -39.15 -4.46
C LEU A 306 -3.50 -38.66 -5.09
N GLN A 307 -4.14 -37.70 -4.46
CA GLN A 307 -5.16 -36.89 -5.12
C GLN A 307 -4.52 -36.18 -6.33
N SER A 308 -5.28 -36.00 -7.40
CA SER A 308 -4.80 -35.33 -8.62
C SER A 308 -4.09 -34.02 -8.27
N PRO A 309 -2.80 -33.87 -8.64
CA PRO A 309 -2.05 -32.65 -8.37
C PRO A 309 -2.73 -31.41 -8.96
N VAL A 310 -2.76 -30.35 -8.18
CA VAL A 310 -3.21 -29.01 -8.61
C VAL A 310 -1.97 -28.26 -9.10
N PRO A 311 -1.89 -27.91 -10.41
CA PRO A 311 -0.76 -27.16 -10.94
C PRO A 311 -0.59 -25.78 -10.29
N VAL A 312 0.62 -25.24 -10.33
CA VAL A 312 0.91 -23.89 -9.82
C VAL A 312 0.14 -22.85 -10.65
N GLY A 313 -0.82 -22.19 -10.03
CA GLY A 313 -1.76 -21.28 -10.69
C GLY A 313 -2.27 -20.18 -9.76
N PRO A 314 -3.33 -19.46 -10.17
CA PRO A 314 -3.95 -18.46 -9.30
C PRO A 314 -4.55 -19.10 -8.03
N PRO A 315 -4.58 -18.40 -6.89
CA PRO A 315 -5.08 -18.93 -5.62
C PRO A 315 -6.50 -19.53 -5.69
N SER A 316 -7.36 -18.93 -6.51
CA SER A 316 -8.74 -19.36 -6.73
C SER A 316 -8.85 -20.78 -7.29
N ALA A 317 -7.93 -21.21 -8.17
CA ALA A 317 -7.93 -22.56 -8.72
C ALA A 317 -7.62 -23.61 -7.65
N THR A 318 -6.66 -23.32 -6.77
CA THR A 318 -6.32 -24.18 -5.62
C THR A 318 -7.48 -24.25 -4.64
N LEU A 319 -8.10 -23.12 -4.28
CA LEU A 319 -9.26 -23.11 -3.39
C LEU A 319 -10.43 -23.93 -3.96
N ALA A 320 -10.72 -23.80 -5.26
CA ALA A 320 -11.75 -24.58 -5.93
C ALA A 320 -11.45 -26.10 -5.87
N ALA A 321 -10.21 -26.50 -6.11
CA ALA A 321 -9.80 -27.89 -6.02
C ALA A 321 -9.92 -28.45 -4.59
N LEU A 322 -9.46 -27.68 -3.59
CA LEU A 322 -9.54 -28.05 -2.17
C LEU A 322 -10.99 -28.21 -1.68
N GLY A 323 -11.96 -27.51 -2.27
CA GLY A 323 -13.39 -27.69 -1.98
C GLY A 323 -13.93 -29.07 -2.38
N GLY A 324 -13.27 -29.76 -3.31
CA GLY A 324 -13.62 -31.12 -3.74
C GLY A 324 -12.88 -32.23 -2.99
N TRP A 325 -11.85 -31.90 -2.21
CA TRP A 325 -11.07 -32.91 -1.48
C TRP A 325 -11.86 -33.42 -0.27
N ARG A 326 -11.71 -34.71 0.04
CA ARG A 326 -12.43 -35.38 1.11
C ARG A 326 -11.49 -36.21 1.96
N PRO A 327 -11.71 -36.27 3.28
CA PRO A 327 -10.99 -37.18 4.16
C PRO A 327 -11.15 -38.64 3.74
N ALA A 328 -10.08 -39.41 3.87
CA ALA A 328 -10.06 -40.85 3.68
C ALA A 328 -9.73 -41.55 5.00
N ARG A 329 -10.19 -42.80 5.13
CA ARG A 329 -9.86 -43.62 6.29
C ARG A 329 -8.38 -44.00 6.27
N ARG A 330 -7.74 -43.91 7.43
CA ARG A 330 -6.38 -44.41 7.69
C ARG A 330 -6.33 -45.94 7.67
N ALA A 331 -5.27 -46.49 7.11
CA ALA A 331 -5.02 -47.93 7.00
C ALA A 331 -3.75 -48.40 7.73
N GLN A 332 -2.72 -47.56 7.79
CA GLN A 332 -1.46 -47.76 8.50
C GLN A 332 -1.21 -46.61 9.47
N ASP A 333 -0.55 -46.87 10.59
CA ASP A 333 -0.37 -45.85 11.63
C ASP A 333 1.01 -45.18 11.61
N THR A 334 1.98 -45.75 10.86
CA THR A 334 3.41 -45.42 11.00
C THR A 334 3.98 -44.45 9.95
N ALA A 335 3.47 -44.46 8.72
CA ALA A 335 3.89 -43.55 7.65
C ALA A 335 2.72 -43.22 6.71
N SER A 336 2.87 -42.17 5.90
CA SER A 336 1.95 -41.78 4.82
C SER A 336 2.63 -41.85 3.45
N SER A 337 1.91 -41.57 2.36
CA SER A 337 2.49 -41.45 1.00
C SER A 337 3.13 -40.10 0.70
N LEU A 338 3.72 -39.44 1.72
CA LEU A 338 4.32 -38.12 1.60
C LEU A 338 5.52 -38.09 0.63
N GLU A 339 6.30 -39.17 0.53
CA GLU A 339 7.42 -39.27 -0.42
C GLU A 339 6.96 -39.15 -1.88
N ASP A 340 5.82 -39.76 -2.22
CA ASP A 340 5.22 -39.62 -3.55
C ASP A 340 4.72 -38.20 -3.78
N ALA A 341 4.17 -37.57 -2.74
CA ALA A 341 3.73 -36.18 -2.79
C ALA A 341 4.92 -35.23 -3.02
N LEU A 342 6.05 -35.45 -2.34
CA LEU A 342 7.28 -34.68 -2.53
C LEU A 342 7.81 -34.82 -3.96
N LYS A 343 7.81 -36.03 -4.52
CA LYS A 343 8.17 -36.28 -5.92
C LYS A 343 7.23 -35.53 -6.89
N ALA A 344 5.92 -35.58 -6.65
CA ALA A 344 4.94 -34.88 -7.48
C ALA A 344 5.12 -33.35 -7.41
N VAL A 345 5.32 -32.81 -6.20
CA VAL A 345 5.57 -31.38 -5.97
C VAL A 345 6.87 -30.91 -6.63
N ALA A 346 7.93 -31.73 -6.61
CA ALA A 346 9.17 -31.42 -7.33
C ALA A 346 8.95 -31.29 -8.85
N GLY A 347 8.04 -32.09 -9.42
CA GLY A 347 7.60 -31.94 -10.81
C GLY A 347 6.85 -30.62 -11.06
N LEU A 348 6.02 -30.18 -10.12
CA LEU A 348 5.32 -28.90 -10.23
C LEU A 348 6.27 -27.69 -10.11
N ALA A 349 7.22 -27.74 -9.17
CA ALA A 349 8.16 -26.65 -8.91
C ALA A 349 9.14 -26.38 -10.06
N THR A 350 9.40 -27.37 -10.93
CA THR A 350 10.38 -27.28 -12.02
C THR A 350 9.81 -26.75 -13.34
N THR A 351 8.48 -26.67 -13.49
CA THR A 351 7.83 -26.26 -14.75
C THR A 351 7.69 -24.74 -14.95
N THR A 352 7.97 -23.93 -13.92
CA THR A 352 7.83 -22.46 -13.96
C THR A 352 9.19 -21.76 -14.12
N GLY A 353 9.80 -21.90 -15.30
CA GLY A 353 11.16 -21.42 -15.59
C GLY A 353 11.26 -20.25 -16.57
N GLY A 354 10.71 -19.07 -16.22
CA GLY A 354 11.08 -17.81 -16.87
C GLY A 354 12.22 -17.14 -16.09
N TYR A 355 13.42 -17.04 -16.67
CA TYR A 355 14.67 -16.55 -16.03
C TYR A 355 14.65 -15.09 -15.54
N ALA A 356 13.52 -14.36 -15.59
CA ALA A 356 13.49 -12.91 -15.41
C ALA A 356 12.88 -12.41 -14.09
N GLU A 357 12.17 -13.24 -13.32
CA GLU A 357 11.46 -12.78 -12.12
C GLU A 357 12.04 -13.37 -10.82
N HIS A 358 12.24 -12.52 -9.81
CA HIS A 358 12.54 -12.97 -8.45
C HIS A 358 11.30 -13.67 -7.87
N VAL A 359 11.34 -15.00 -7.86
CA VAL A 359 10.31 -15.87 -7.29
C VAL A 359 10.85 -16.51 -6.01
N ARG A 360 10.10 -16.40 -4.91
CA ARG A 360 10.31 -17.15 -3.67
C ARG A 360 9.41 -18.38 -3.71
N ARG A 361 10.00 -19.58 -3.67
CA ARG A 361 9.25 -20.85 -3.67
C ARG A 361 9.25 -21.48 -2.28
N VAL A 362 8.08 -21.87 -1.81
CA VAL A 362 7.89 -22.55 -0.53
C VAL A 362 7.04 -23.79 -0.76
N VAL A 363 7.46 -24.92 -0.19
CA VAL A 363 6.62 -26.10 -0.02
C VAL A 363 6.23 -26.16 1.46
N LEU A 364 4.93 -26.15 1.75
CA LEU A 364 4.40 -26.34 3.09
C LEU A 364 3.76 -27.73 3.20
N ILE A 365 4.36 -28.57 4.02
CA ILE A 365 3.89 -29.91 4.31
C ILE A 365 2.90 -29.85 5.47
N VAL A 366 1.65 -30.23 5.25
CA VAL A 366 0.58 -30.27 6.26
C VAL A 366 0.16 -31.72 6.48
N ALA A 367 0.73 -32.34 7.51
CA ALA A 367 0.62 -33.78 7.72
C ALA A 367 0.87 -34.15 9.19
N ARG A 368 0.62 -35.40 9.56
CA ARG A 368 0.95 -35.98 10.86
C ARG A 368 1.99 -37.07 10.76
N ARG A 369 1.88 -37.93 9.74
CA ARG A 369 2.73 -39.10 9.61
C ARG A 369 3.93 -38.82 8.70
N PRO A 370 5.13 -39.31 9.08
CA PRO A 370 6.34 -39.12 8.27
C PRO A 370 6.22 -39.85 6.91
N PRO A 371 7.12 -39.57 5.95
CA PRO A 371 7.19 -40.32 4.70
C PRO A 371 7.63 -41.77 4.93
N GLY A 372 7.24 -42.67 4.03
CA GLY A 372 7.78 -44.03 3.95
C GLY A 372 9.26 -44.04 3.53
N LEU A 373 9.94 -45.16 3.76
CA LEU A 373 11.33 -45.37 3.31
C LEU A 373 11.35 -45.92 1.88
N PRO A 374 12.43 -45.79 1.08
CA PRO A 374 12.48 -46.43 -0.24
C PRO A 374 12.37 -47.96 -0.18
N GLU A 375 12.83 -48.56 0.92
CA GLU A 375 12.69 -49.98 1.24
C GLU A 375 12.21 -50.13 2.69
N GLN A 376 11.42 -51.17 2.98
CA GLN A 376 10.93 -51.41 4.34
C GLN A 376 12.09 -51.63 5.32
N ARG A 377 12.07 -50.96 6.48
CA ARG A 377 13.02 -51.19 7.58
C ARG A 377 12.29 -51.36 8.90
N GLY A 378 12.31 -52.58 9.41
CA GLY A 378 11.54 -52.95 10.60
C GLY A 378 10.05 -52.72 10.39
N ILE A 379 9.46 -51.90 11.28
CA ILE A 379 8.04 -51.51 11.30
C ILE A 379 7.73 -50.30 10.40
N VAL A 380 8.75 -49.56 9.93
CA VAL A 380 8.54 -48.44 9.00
C VAL A 380 8.33 -48.99 7.59
N PRO A 381 7.16 -48.77 6.96
CA PRO A 381 6.86 -49.34 5.66
C PRO A 381 7.74 -48.75 4.56
N GLY A 382 8.00 -49.57 3.54
CA GLY A 382 8.62 -49.11 2.31
C GLY A 382 7.59 -48.46 1.38
N CYS A 383 8.02 -47.44 0.65
CA CYS A 383 7.31 -46.83 -0.46
C CYS A 383 7.12 -47.88 -1.56
N PRO A 384 5.88 -48.20 -1.96
CA PRO A 384 5.61 -49.16 -3.03
C PRO A 384 6.21 -48.76 -4.37
N LEU A 385 6.49 -47.46 -4.57
CA LEU A 385 7.12 -46.92 -5.77
C LEU A 385 8.64 -46.71 -5.62
N GLY A 386 9.23 -47.12 -4.49
CA GLY A 386 10.65 -47.00 -4.20
C GLY A 386 11.15 -45.56 -4.14
N VAL A 387 10.28 -44.60 -3.83
CA VAL A 387 10.65 -43.18 -3.79
C VAL A 387 11.51 -42.91 -2.55
N ASP A 388 12.68 -42.32 -2.78
CA ASP A 388 13.55 -41.80 -1.72
C ASP A 388 13.20 -40.33 -1.43
N TRP A 389 12.49 -40.10 -0.33
CA TRP A 389 12.08 -38.75 0.06
C TRP A 389 13.26 -37.82 0.37
N GLN A 390 14.41 -38.35 0.80
CA GLN A 390 15.58 -37.55 1.11
C GLN A 390 16.19 -37.00 -0.18
N ALA A 391 16.24 -37.84 -1.23
CA ALA A 391 16.66 -37.42 -2.57
C ALA A 391 15.72 -36.35 -3.15
N GLU A 392 14.40 -36.51 -3.00
CA GLU A 392 13.43 -35.51 -3.48
C GLU A 392 13.47 -34.20 -2.69
N LEU A 393 13.66 -34.27 -1.36
CA LEU A 393 13.91 -33.08 -0.53
C LEU A 393 15.19 -32.34 -0.96
N GLY A 394 16.27 -33.08 -1.22
CA GLY A 394 17.52 -32.53 -1.76
C GLY A 394 17.32 -31.85 -3.11
N ARG A 395 16.53 -32.45 -3.99
CA ARG A 395 16.18 -31.88 -5.31
C ARG A 395 15.43 -30.55 -5.16
N LEU A 396 14.41 -30.48 -4.31
CA LEU A 396 13.67 -29.24 -4.03
C LEU A 396 14.60 -28.14 -3.50
N ARG A 397 15.45 -28.46 -2.51
CA ARG A 397 16.39 -27.48 -1.94
C ARG A 397 17.42 -27.00 -2.95
N SER A 398 17.91 -27.89 -3.82
CA SER A 398 18.88 -27.53 -4.87
C SER A 398 18.34 -26.53 -5.90
N THR A 399 17.00 -26.45 -6.06
CA THR A 399 16.33 -25.47 -6.92
C THR A 399 15.88 -24.22 -6.17
N GLY A 400 16.33 -24.04 -4.93
CA GLY A 400 16.04 -22.87 -4.10
C GLY A 400 14.65 -22.88 -3.46
N VAL A 401 13.96 -24.03 -3.45
CA VAL A 401 12.68 -24.19 -2.76
C VAL A 401 12.93 -24.38 -1.27
N ARG A 402 12.28 -23.56 -0.43
CA ARG A 402 12.25 -23.77 1.02
C ARG A 402 11.19 -24.79 1.38
N VAL A 403 11.51 -25.78 2.21
CA VAL A 403 10.55 -26.79 2.68
C VAL A 403 10.26 -26.57 4.14
N MET A 404 8.99 -26.28 4.44
CA MET A 404 8.50 -26.01 5.79
C MET A 404 7.42 -27.04 6.15
N THR A 405 7.21 -27.25 7.44
CA THR A 405 6.25 -28.25 7.94
C THR A 405 5.25 -27.63 8.89
N ARG A 406 3.99 -28.02 8.78
CA ARG A 406 3.00 -27.98 9.85
C ARG A 406 2.66 -29.42 10.19
N ALA A 407 3.45 -30.00 11.09
CA ALA A 407 3.32 -31.39 11.48
C ALA A 407 2.50 -31.52 12.77
N ASP A 408 1.49 -32.39 12.78
CA ASP A 408 0.75 -32.68 14.02
C ASP A 408 1.65 -33.38 15.03
N PRO A 409 1.65 -32.93 16.30
CA PRO A 409 2.46 -33.56 17.32
C PRO A 409 2.00 -35.01 17.51
N VAL A 410 2.96 -35.90 17.74
CA VAL A 410 2.64 -37.25 18.20
C VAL A 410 2.03 -37.13 19.60
N THR A 411 0.75 -37.46 19.74
CA THR A 411 0.05 -37.45 21.03
C THR A 411 0.25 -38.78 21.76
N GLY A 412 0.65 -38.70 23.04
CA GLY A 412 0.82 -39.86 23.92
C GLY A 412 2.28 -40.13 24.32
N PRO A 413 2.51 -40.98 25.34
CA PRO A 413 3.86 -41.40 25.71
C PRO A 413 4.51 -42.19 24.57
N PRO A 414 5.85 -42.16 24.44
CA PRO A 414 6.54 -42.98 23.47
C PRO A 414 6.20 -44.46 23.70
N PRO A 415 6.13 -45.28 22.63
CA PRO A 415 5.83 -46.70 22.78
C PRO A 415 6.88 -47.38 23.68
N SER A 416 6.43 -48.30 24.53
CA SER A 416 7.32 -49.05 25.44
C SER A 416 7.98 -50.25 24.76
N ASP A 417 7.52 -50.65 23.57
CA ASP A 417 8.08 -51.72 22.77
C ASP A 417 9.19 -51.21 21.84
N GLN A 418 10.22 -52.04 21.61
CA GLN A 418 11.35 -51.67 20.76
C GLN A 418 10.95 -51.27 19.32
N PRO A 419 10.01 -51.97 18.64
CA PRO A 419 9.56 -51.55 17.32
C PRO A 419 8.90 -50.18 17.33
N GLY A 420 7.97 -49.92 18.25
CA GLY A 420 7.33 -48.63 18.39
C GLY A 420 8.34 -47.50 18.69
N ALA A 421 9.31 -47.74 19.56
CA ALA A 421 10.38 -46.78 19.84
C ALA A 421 11.24 -46.47 18.60
N ALA A 422 11.55 -47.47 17.77
CA ALA A 422 12.29 -47.28 16.53
C ALA A 422 11.48 -46.47 15.49
N ALA A 423 10.18 -46.74 15.36
CA ALA A 423 9.29 -45.98 14.48
C ALA A 423 9.15 -44.52 14.94
N HIS A 424 9.05 -44.29 16.25
CA HIS A 424 9.01 -42.95 16.84
C HIS A 424 10.31 -42.17 16.55
N HIS A 425 11.47 -42.79 16.78
CA HIS A 425 12.77 -42.17 16.49
C HIS A 425 12.93 -41.83 15.00
N TYR A 426 12.47 -42.72 14.11
CA TYR A 426 12.43 -42.43 12.67
C TYR A 426 11.55 -41.22 12.36
N ALA A 427 10.34 -41.16 12.93
CA ALA A 427 9.42 -40.05 12.72
C ALA A 427 10.02 -38.71 13.17
N GLU A 428 10.65 -38.67 14.36
CA GLU A 428 11.34 -37.47 14.84
C GLU A 428 12.47 -37.04 13.90
N ALA A 429 13.31 -37.98 13.46
CA ALA A 429 14.42 -37.68 12.54
C ALA A 429 13.92 -37.18 11.18
N ALA A 430 12.87 -37.80 10.63
CA ALA A 430 12.25 -37.40 9.37
C ALA A 430 11.65 -35.99 9.48
N TRP A 431 10.90 -35.71 10.55
CA TRP A 431 10.32 -34.40 10.77
C TRP A 431 11.37 -33.32 11.01
N ALA A 432 12.43 -33.61 11.77
CA ALA A 432 13.54 -32.67 11.95
C ALA A 432 14.20 -32.31 10.61
N ALA A 433 14.37 -33.27 9.71
CA ALA A 433 14.95 -33.03 8.38
C ALA A 433 14.03 -32.22 7.47
N LEU A 434 12.72 -32.50 7.47
CA LEU A 434 11.71 -31.79 6.68
C LEU A 434 11.45 -30.38 7.21
N ALA A 435 11.55 -30.16 8.52
CA ALA A 435 11.32 -28.90 9.21
C ALA A 435 12.52 -27.94 9.20
N ALA A 436 13.65 -28.31 8.59
CA ALA A 436 14.91 -27.57 8.72
C ALA A 436 14.83 -26.11 8.21
N ASP A 437 13.94 -25.81 7.25
CA ASP A 437 13.74 -24.44 6.74
C ASP A 437 12.61 -23.68 7.48
N GLY A 438 11.95 -24.32 8.45
CA GLY A 438 10.93 -23.76 9.33
C GLY A 438 9.79 -24.72 9.65
N ALA A 439 9.13 -24.50 10.79
CA ALA A 439 7.99 -25.30 11.24
C ALA A 439 6.90 -24.44 11.89
N PHE A 440 5.65 -24.88 11.73
CA PHE A 440 4.46 -24.32 12.35
C PHE A 440 3.77 -25.39 13.20
N ARG A 441 3.10 -24.94 14.26
CA ARG A 441 2.44 -25.76 15.27
C ARG A 441 0.93 -25.78 15.03
N PRO A 442 0.33 -26.94 14.80
CA PRO A 442 -1.12 -27.10 14.78
C PRO A 442 -1.78 -26.58 16.06
N GLY A 443 -2.93 -25.93 15.91
CA GLY A 443 -3.67 -25.29 17.01
C GLY A 443 -3.06 -24.02 17.61
N ALA A 444 -1.76 -23.76 17.44
CA ALA A 444 -1.08 -22.55 17.94
C ALA A 444 -0.85 -21.50 16.85
N ASP A 445 -0.37 -21.93 15.67
CA ASP A 445 -0.09 -21.03 14.56
C ASP A 445 -1.30 -20.94 13.63
N ALA A 446 -2.12 -19.91 13.85
CA ALA A 446 -3.27 -19.62 13.00
C ALA A 446 -2.83 -19.29 11.56
N ALA A 447 -3.65 -19.66 10.58
CA ALA A 447 -3.37 -19.45 9.16
C ALA A 447 -3.02 -17.98 8.81
N ALA A 448 -3.66 -17.01 9.46
CA ALA A 448 -3.34 -15.59 9.26
C ALA A 448 -1.94 -15.19 9.76
N ALA A 449 -1.47 -15.79 10.85
CA ALA A 449 -0.12 -15.56 11.36
C ALA A 449 0.94 -16.20 10.44
N VAL A 450 0.68 -17.43 9.97
CA VAL A 450 1.51 -18.11 8.97
C VAL A 450 1.56 -17.32 7.67
N ALA A 451 0.42 -16.80 7.21
CA ALA A 451 0.36 -15.93 6.03
C ALA A 451 1.30 -14.73 6.18
N LYS A 452 1.23 -14.02 7.31
CA LYS A 452 2.09 -12.87 7.61
C LYS A 452 3.58 -13.21 7.57
N GLU A 453 3.98 -14.39 8.05
CA GLU A 453 5.38 -14.84 8.00
C GLU A 453 5.84 -15.20 6.58
N LEU A 454 4.96 -15.81 5.79
CA LEU A 454 5.28 -16.21 4.42
C LEU A 454 5.27 -15.04 3.43
N THR A 455 4.44 -14.02 3.65
CA THR A 455 4.32 -12.84 2.79
C THR A 455 5.69 -12.18 2.58
N PRO A 456 6.19 -12.13 1.33
CA PRO A 456 7.44 -11.43 1.05
C PRO A 456 7.28 -9.94 1.34
N VAL A 457 8.21 -9.37 2.09
CA VAL A 457 8.16 -7.96 2.49
C VAL A 457 8.81 -7.07 1.44
N TRP A 458 8.25 -5.87 1.26
CA TRP A 458 8.94 -4.79 0.56
C TRP A 458 10.23 -4.45 1.28
N ARG A 459 11.30 -4.19 0.51
CA ARG A 459 12.57 -3.74 1.09
C ARG A 459 12.87 -2.31 0.67
N VAL A 460 13.16 -1.47 1.65
CA VAL A 460 13.58 -0.09 1.42
C VAL A 460 15.10 -0.01 1.54
N GLU A 461 15.76 0.53 0.53
CA GLU A 461 17.19 0.81 0.56
C GLU A 461 17.40 2.30 0.80
N GLY A 462 17.78 2.66 2.03
CA GLY A 462 17.95 4.06 2.47
C GLY A 462 17.05 4.41 3.65
N PRO A 463 16.90 5.70 3.98
CA PRO A 463 16.04 6.16 5.06
C PRO A 463 14.56 6.01 4.70
N ASP A 464 13.69 6.03 5.72
CA ASP A 464 12.24 5.98 5.53
C ASP A 464 11.71 7.18 4.72
N CYS A 465 10.77 6.92 3.82
CA CYS A 465 10.12 7.97 3.05
C CYS A 465 9.01 8.64 3.88
N ARG A 466 9.22 9.90 4.26
CA ARG A 466 8.19 10.71 4.94
C ARG A 466 7.22 11.40 3.99
N LEU A 467 7.44 11.35 2.68
CA LEU A 467 6.52 11.92 1.69
C LEU A 467 5.51 10.88 1.19
N ALA A 468 4.30 11.33 0.88
CA ALA A 468 3.34 10.52 0.13
C ALA A 468 3.80 10.30 -1.31
N PHE A 469 3.38 9.19 -1.92
CA PHE A 469 3.74 8.84 -3.29
C PHE A 469 2.75 9.42 -4.30
N ALA A 470 3.26 9.92 -5.42
CA ALA A 470 2.46 10.47 -6.51
C ALA A 470 1.80 9.41 -7.41
N ALA A 471 2.19 8.15 -7.26
CA ALA A 471 1.67 7.03 -8.04
C ALA A 471 1.73 5.74 -7.20
N PRO A 472 0.94 4.70 -7.54
CA PRO A 472 1.07 3.40 -6.91
C PRO A 472 2.48 2.84 -7.10
N LEU A 473 2.97 2.10 -6.11
CA LEU A 473 4.27 1.43 -6.19
C LEU A 473 4.27 0.24 -7.17
N LEU A 474 3.08 -0.23 -7.57
CA LEU A 474 2.84 -1.29 -8.54
C LEU A 474 2.51 -0.73 -9.94
#